data_AF-A0A4T1ZQ76-F1
#
_entry.id   AF-A0A4T1ZQ76-F1
#
_cell.length_a   1.000
_cell.length_b   1.000
_cell.length_c   1.000
_cell.angle_alpha   90.00
_cell.angle_beta   90.00
_cell.angle_gamma   90.00
#
_symmetry.space_group_name_H-M   'P 1'
#
loop_
_entity.id
_entity.type
_entity.pdbx_description
1 polymer ?
#
loop_
_entity_poly.entity_id
_entity_poly.type
_entity_poly.pdbx_seq_one_letter_code
_entity_poly.pdbx_strand_id
1 'polypeptide(L)'
;MMAVGAMDAYFCDAFADVLAKILNAKNIDPSIKLTDKIKSIKLPINTLLQIHASKSNWKWRNAARDLIEKDNVLSLTKVKDLFNHIMDDTNKILDKAMMEHWLLRRGAKQRLAGITATAYRRLSPADQNTQKKAMLEKLTNRFSSIIQRRHDCIHNCDRPKVTLLSITAIDAQKTIEDIEYLVAELNQHIDSNLRRHLLSIGCSRTLVRRVGA
;
A
#
# COMPACT_ATOMS: atom_id res chain seq x y z
N MET A 1 -14.15 -4.95 -16.28
CA MET A 1 -13.69 -4.00 -15.24
C MET A 1 -12.31 -4.49 -14.78
N MET A 2 -11.24 -3.71 -14.91
CA MET A 2 -9.89 -4.15 -14.54
C MET A 2 -9.80 -4.39 -13.02
N ALA A 3 -8.87 -5.24 -12.56
CA ALA A 3 -8.74 -5.70 -11.15
C ALA A 3 -8.48 -4.59 -10.09
N VAL A 4 -8.61 -3.32 -10.48
CA VAL A 4 -8.42 -2.12 -9.67
C VAL A 4 -9.38 -2.05 -8.49
N GLY A 5 -10.64 -2.50 -8.64
CA GLY A 5 -11.59 -2.56 -7.52
C GLY A 5 -11.13 -3.51 -6.41
N ALA A 6 -10.52 -4.63 -6.79
CA ALA A 6 -9.94 -5.57 -5.83
C ALA A 6 -8.67 -5.00 -5.18
N MET A 7 -7.85 -4.26 -5.94
CA MET A 7 -6.67 -3.56 -5.41
C MET A 7 -7.02 -2.50 -4.36
N ASP A 8 -8.04 -1.68 -4.64
CA ASP A 8 -8.57 -0.66 -3.73
C ASP A 8 -9.07 -1.30 -2.42
N ALA A 9 -9.98 -2.27 -2.53
CA ALA A 9 -10.47 -3.03 -1.37
C ALA A 9 -9.34 -3.70 -0.58
N TYR A 10 -8.34 -4.25 -1.27
CA TYR A 10 -7.18 -4.86 -0.64
C TYR A 10 -6.39 -3.86 0.21
N PHE A 11 -5.99 -2.70 -0.34
CA PHE A 11 -5.19 -1.73 0.41
C PHE A 11 -5.96 -1.11 1.56
N CYS A 12 -7.28 -0.95 1.40
CA CYS A 12 -8.17 -0.54 2.47
C CYS A 12 -8.12 -1.52 3.65
N ASP A 13 -8.32 -2.81 3.38
CA ASP A 13 -8.28 -3.87 4.39
C ASP A 13 -6.88 -4.04 4.99
N ALA A 14 -5.83 -3.96 4.18
CA ALA A 14 -4.45 -4.07 4.64
C ALA A 14 -4.06 -2.93 5.59
N PHE A 15 -4.48 -1.69 5.31
CA PHE A 15 -4.25 -0.57 6.22
C PHE A 15 -5.07 -0.72 7.51
N ALA A 16 -6.33 -1.13 7.40
CA ALA A 16 -7.15 -1.38 8.58
C ALA A 16 -6.52 -2.44 9.49
N ASP A 17 -5.92 -3.48 8.91
CA ASP A 17 -5.19 -4.52 9.65
C ASP A 17 -3.90 -4.00 10.29
N VAL A 18 -3.11 -3.21 9.57
CA VAL A 18 -1.93 -2.54 10.13
C VAL A 18 -2.31 -1.72 11.36
N LEU A 19 -3.32 -0.86 11.23
CA LEU A 19 -3.76 0.03 12.31
C LEU A 19 -4.32 -0.76 13.50
N ALA A 20 -5.15 -1.78 13.24
CA ALA A 20 -5.70 -2.64 14.28
C ALA A 20 -4.60 -3.34 15.09
N LYS A 21 -3.54 -3.85 14.43
CA LYS A 21 -2.41 -4.49 15.10
C LYS A 21 -1.66 -3.52 16.02
N ILE A 22 -1.43 -2.28 15.57
CA ILE A 22 -0.76 -1.23 16.37
C ILE A 22 -1.61 -0.86 17.59
N LEU A 23 -2.91 -0.62 17.41
CA LEU A 23 -3.82 -0.24 18.50
C LEU A 23 -4.02 -1.39 19.49
N ASN A 24 -4.11 -2.62 19.00
CA ASN A 24 -4.20 -3.80 19.85
C ASN A 24 -2.91 -4.00 20.67
N ALA A 25 -1.73 -3.75 20.08
CA ALA A 25 -0.47 -3.78 20.83
C ALA A 25 -0.50 -2.76 21.98
N LYS A 26 -0.89 -1.51 21.71
CA LYS A 26 -1.05 -0.46 22.75
C LYS A 26 -2.10 -0.81 23.81
N ASN A 27 -3.17 -1.50 23.43
CA ASN A 27 -4.20 -1.95 24.37
C ASN A 27 -3.69 -3.08 25.29
N ILE A 28 -2.82 -3.97 24.78
CA ILE A 28 -2.22 -5.05 25.58
C ILE A 28 -1.11 -4.50 26.50
N ASP A 29 -0.29 -3.58 25.99
CA ASP A 29 0.80 -2.97 26.73
C ASP A 29 0.68 -1.43 26.70
N PRO A 30 0.11 -0.83 27.76
CA PRO A 30 -0.05 0.60 27.88
C PRO A 30 1.26 1.40 27.88
N SER A 31 2.43 0.77 28.07
CA SER A 31 3.72 1.48 28.07
C SER A 31 4.21 1.86 26.66
N ILE A 32 3.67 1.22 25.61
CA ILE A 32 4.02 1.49 24.21
C ILE A 32 3.79 2.96 23.84
N LYS A 33 4.75 3.57 23.14
CA LYS A 33 4.68 4.98 22.72
C LYS A 33 4.26 5.08 21.26
N LEU A 34 2.98 5.36 21.02
CA LEU A 34 2.50 5.64 19.66
C LEU A 34 3.21 6.87 19.07
N THR A 35 3.51 6.82 17.78
CA THR A 35 4.03 7.97 17.03
C THR A 35 2.95 9.02 16.85
N ASP A 36 3.32 10.28 16.67
CA ASP A 36 2.34 11.37 16.51
C ASP A 36 1.50 11.19 15.22
N LYS A 37 2.12 10.61 14.19
CA LYS A 37 1.43 10.18 12.96
C LYS A 37 0.30 9.19 13.21
N ILE A 38 0.43 8.28 14.17
CA ILE A 38 -0.63 7.32 14.52
C ILE A 38 -1.66 7.98 15.46
N LYS A 39 -1.22 8.82 16.40
CA LYS A 39 -2.12 9.57 17.30
C LYS A 39 -3.04 10.55 16.55
N SER A 40 -2.59 11.07 15.41
CA SER A 40 -3.39 12.01 14.60
C SER A 40 -4.53 11.34 13.84
N ILE A 41 -4.59 10.00 13.81
CA ILE A 41 -5.66 9.25 13.15
C ILE A 41 -6.95 9.34 13.98
N LYS A 42 -8.01 9.87 13.36
CA LYS A 42 -9.33 10.01 14.00
C LYS A 42 -10.17 8.76 13.75
N LEU A 43 -10.48 8.01 14.81
CA LEU A 43 -11.33 6.82 14.71
C LEU A 43 -12.79 7.16 15.04
N PRO A 44 -13.77 6.52 14.38
CA PRO A 44 -15.19 6.70 14.68
C PRO A 44 -15.55 6.20 16.10
N ILE A 45 -16.13 7.07 16.93
CA ILE A 45 -16.48 6.76 18.32
C ILE A 45 -17.57 5.68 18.40
N ASN A 46 -18.58 5.74 17.53
CA ASN A 46 -19.70 4.78 17.56
C ASN A 46 -19.21 3.33 17.46
N THR A 47 -18.21 3.06 16.62
CA THR A 47 -17.62 1.73 16.42
C THR A 47 -16.80 1.25 17.62
N LEU A 48 -16.22 2.18 18.39
CA LEU A 48 -15.51 1.87 19.63
C LEU A 48 -16.47 1.57 20.79
N LEU A 49 -17.66 2.17 20.78
CA LEU A 49 -18.69 1.99 21.81
C LEU A 49 -19.56 0.75 21.59
N GLN A 50 -19.66 0.24 20.36
CA GLN A 50 -20.37 -1.01 20.03
C GLN A 50 -19.56 -2.23 20.50
N ILE A 51 -19.69 -2.60 21.78
CA ILE A 51 -18.96 -3.72 22.37
C ILE A 51 -19.80 -5.00 22.33
N HIS A 52 -19.38 -5.97 21.52
CA HIS A 52 -19.43 -7.38 21.91
C HIS A 52 -18.09 -7.74 22.55
N ALA A 53 -18.11 -8.07 23.86
CA ALA A 53 -16.94 -8.19 24.74
C ALA A 53 -15.96 -9.34 24.39
N SER A 54 -16.27 -10.18 23.40
CA SER A 54 -15.53 -11.44 23.19
C SER A 54 -14.33 -11.36 22.24
N LYS A 55 -14.13 -10.28 21.47
CA LYS A 55 -12.99 -10.15 20.52
C LYS A 55 -12.35 -8.76 20.53
N SER A 56 -11.37 -8.55 21.42
CA SER A 56 -10.57 -7.30 21.55
C SER A 56 -10.02 -6.74 20.22
N ASN A 57 -9.65 -7.60 19.27
CA ASN A 57 -9.10 -7.17 17.97
C ASN A 57 -10.18 -6.67 16.99
N TRP A 58 -11.41 -7.19 17.11
CA TRP A 58 -12.50 -6.90 16.16
C TRP A 58 -12.93 -5.43 16.18
N LYS A 59 -13.01 -4.82 17.38
CA LYS A 59 -13.36 -3.40 17.53
C LYS A 59 -12.39 -2.48 16.80
N TRP A 60 -11.08 -2.78 16.86
CA TRP A 60 -10.04 -1.97 16.23
C TRP A 60 -10.08 -2.10 14.71
N ARG A 61 -10.30 -3.33 14.22
CA ARG A 61 -10.44 -3.59 12.79
C ARG A 61 -11.66 -2.88 12.20
N ASN A 62 -12.81 -2.93 12.87
CA ASN A 62 -14.01 -2.24 12.40
C ASN A 62 -13.85 -0.71 12.43
N ALA A 63 -13.30 -0.15 13.50
CA ALA A 63 -13.08 1.30 13.57
C ALA A 63 -12.11 1.78 12.48
N ALA A 64 -11.08 0.98 12.16
CA ALA A 64 -10.14 1.28 11.09
C ALA A 64 -10.75 1.11 9.69
N ARG A 65 -11.65 0.14 9.50
CA ARG A 65 -12.42 -0.02 8.26
C ARG A 65 -13.38 1.15 8.03
N ASP A 66 -14.18 1.51 9.03
CA ASP A 66 -15.12 2.63 8.91
C ASP A 66 -14.41 3.97 8.61
N LEU A 67 -13.17 4.12 9.08
CA LEU A 67 -12.32 5.26 8.72
C LEU A 67 -11.97 5.24 7.24
N ILE A 68 -11.49 4.09 6.75
CA ILE A 68 -10.97 3.94 5.39
C ILE A 68 -12.07 3.85 4.34
N GLU A 69 -13.23 3.28 4.64
CA GLU A 69 -14.37 3.27 3.73
C GLU A 69 -14.85 4.68 3.40
N LYS A 70 -14.67 5.62 4.32
CA LYS A 70 -14.93 7.05 4.08
C LYS A 70 -13.81 7.73 3.28
N ASP A 71 -12.64 7.10 3.23
CA ASP A 71 -11.40 7.67 2.70
C ASP A 71 -11.01 6.91 1.42
N ASN A 72 -11.63 7.29 0.31
CA ASN A 72 -11.54 6.61 -0.98
C ASN A 72 -10.07 6.39 -1.43
N VAL A 73 -9.58 5.13 -1.51
CA VAL A 73 -8.18 4.82 -1.87
C VAL A 73 -8.01 4.72 -3.40
N LEU A 74 -8.44 5.77 -4.10
CA LEU A 74 -8.38 5.84 -5.58
C LEU A 74 -7.10 6.50 -6.10
N SER A 75 -5.98 6.38 -5.40
CA SER A 75 -4.69 6.80 -5.94
C SER A 75 -3.52 6.13 -5.23
N LEU A 76 -2.41 5.96 -5.95
CA LEU A 76 -1.15 5.56 -5.34
C LEU A 76 -0.64 6.58 -4.30
N THR A 77 -0.96 7.86 -4.49
CA THR A 77 -0.66 8.90 -3.49
C THR A 77 -1.38 8.61 -2.18
N LYS A 78 -2.66 8.24 -2.22
CA LYS A 78 -3.40 7.90 -1.01
C LYS A 78 -2.85 6.65 -0.33
N VAL A 79 -2.52 5.62 -1.09
CA VAL A 79 -1.82 4.42 -0.57
C VAL A 79 -0.51 4.85 0.12
N LYS A 80 0.27 5.72 -0.54
CA LYS A 80 1.52 6.28 0.00
C LYS A 80 1.31 6.99 1.34
N ASP A 81 0.31 7.87 1.42
CA ASP A 81 0.01 8.63 2.62
C ASP A 81 -0.36 7.71 3.77
N LEU A 82 -1.27 6.75 3.54
CA LEU A 82 -1.73 5.78 4.54
C LEU A 82 -0.58 4.93 5.11
N PHE A 83 0.21 4.28 4.27
CA PHE A 83 1.24 3.36 4.81
C PHE A 83 2.50 4.08 5.30
N ASN A 84 2.81 5.29 4.85
CA ASN A 84 3.97 6.05 5.36
C ASN A 84 3.81 6.54 6.81
N HIS A 85 2.65 6.33 7.44
CA HIS A 85 2.49 6.50 8.89
C HIS A 85 3.35 5.50 9.70
N ILE A 86 3.60 4.31 9.14
CA ILE A 86 4.37 3.24 9.81
C ILE A 86 5.79 3.07 9.27
N MET A 87 6.15 3.77 8.19
CA MET A 87 7.48 3.71 7.58
C MET A 87 8.45 4.66 8.31
N ASP A 88 9.73 4.29 8.35
CA ASP A 88 10.80 5.22 8.71
C ASP A 88 11.07 6.21 7.55
N ASP A 89 11.89 7.23 7.80
CA ASP A 89 12.13 8.26 6.80
C ASP A 89 12.96 7.79 5.60
N THR A 90 13.69 6.67 5.75
CA THR A 90 14.58 6.11 4.74
C THR A 90 13.96 4.98 3.92
N ASN A 91 12.78 4.47 4.31
CA ASN A 91 12.15 3.28 3.73
C ASN A 91 10.67 3.47 3.38
N LYS A 92 10.30 4.68 2.92
CA LYS A 92 8.94 5.03 2.51
C LYS A 92 8.48 4.16 1.33
N ILE A 93 7.16 3.97 1.22
CA ILE A 93 6.59 3.29 0.05
C ILE A 93 6.60 4.23 -1.16
N LEU A 94 6.76 3.62 -2.34
CA LEU A 94 6.84 4.33 -3.63
C LEU A 94 7.91 5.44 -3.58
N ASP A 95 9.13 5.03 -3.20
CA ASP A 95 10.34 5.83 -3.21
C ASP A 95 11.44 5.20 -4.09
N LYS A 96 12.48 5.96 -4.43
CA LYS A 96 13.60 5.56 -5.28
C LYS A 96 14.29 4.29 -4.79
N ALA A 97 14.51 4.16 -3.49
CA ALA A 97 15.17 3.00 -2.90
C ALA A 97 14.35 1.71 -3.13
N MET A 98 13.02 1.81 -3.02
CA MET A 98 12.11 0.71 -3.29
C MET A 98 12.16 0.26 -4.76
N MET A 99 12.25 1.21 -5.70
CA MET A 99 12.29 0.88 -7.13
C MET A 99 13.50 0.02 -7.50
N GLU A 100 14.66 0.31 -6.93
CA GLU A 100 15.85 -0.53 -7.12
C GLU A 100 15.64 -1.94 -6.55
N HIS A 101 15.09 -2.04 -5.33
CA HIS A 101 14.78 -3.34 -4.74
C HIS A 101 13.85 -4.17 -5.64
N TRP A 102 12.77 -3.55 -6.14
CA TRP A 102 11.80 -4.20 -7.01
C TRP A 102 12.42 -4.64 -8.35
N LEU A 103 13.27 -3.81 -8.95
CA LEU A 103 13.94 -4.15 -10.20
C LEU A 103 14.86 -5.39 -10.06
N LEU A 104 15.52 -5.53 -8.91
CA LEU A 104 16.49 -6.59 -8.69
C LEU A 104 15.85 -7.93 -8.27
N ARG A 105 14.53 -7.95 -8.04
CA ARG A 105 13.78 -9.17 -7.68
C ARG A 105 13.50 -10.08 -8.85
N ARG A 106 13.37 -11.37 -8.55
CA ARG A 106 12.91 -12.37 -9.51
C ARG A 106 11.45 -12.08 -9.85
N GLY A 107 11.16 -11.86 -11.13
CA GLY A 107 9.82 -11.50 -11.60
C GLY A 107 9.63 -10.01 -11.89
N ALA A 108 10.67 -9.19 -11.71
CA ALA A 108 10.65 -7.78 -12.09
C ALA A 108 10.18 -7.61 -13.55
N LYS A 109 9.16 -6.78 -13.74
CA LYS A 109 8.56 -6.56 -15.05
C LYS A 109 9.24 -5.36 -15.73
N GLN A 110 10.00 -5.59 -16.80
CA GLN A 110 10.64 -4.51 -17.57
C GLN A 110 9.63 -3.46 -18.06
N ARG A 111 8.38 -3.85 -18.34
CA ARG A 111 7.32 -2.90 -18.72
C ARG A 111 6.97 -1.89 -17.62
N LEU A 112 7.15 -2.24 -16.35
CA LEU A 112 6.91 -1.36 -15.20
C LEU A 112 8.14 -0.50 -14.88
N ALA A 113 9.34 -1.08 -14.94
CA ALA A 113 10.59 -0.38 -14.61
C ALA A 113 11.22 0.38 -15.80
N GLY A 114 10.92 -0.01 -17.04
CA GLY A 114 11.54 0.57 -18.24
C GLY A 114 13.00 0.17 -18.49
N ILE A 115 13.61 -0.61 -17.61
CA ILE A 115 14.98 -1.14 -17.74
C ILE A 115 15.03 -2.58 -17.22
N THR A 116 16.00 -3.37 -17.66
CA THR A 116 16.28 -4.70 -17.11
C THR A 116 17.27 -4.62 -15.95
N ALA A 117 17.24 -5.58 -15.03
CA ALA A 117 18.21 -5.64 -13.93
C ALA A 117 19.67 -5.69 -14.44
N THR A 118 19.92 -6.40 -15.54
CA THR A 118 21.25 -6.49 -16.16
C THR A 118 21.73 -5.15 -16.71
N ALA A 119 20.86 -4.43 -17.42
CA ALA A 119 21.21 -3.10 -17.95
C ALA A 119 21.43 -2.10 -16.80
N TYR A 120 20.60 -2.15 -15.77
CA TYR A 120 20.71 -1.28 -14.60
C TYR A 120 22.03 -1.47 -13.83
N ARG A 121 22.49 -2.72 -13.65
CA ARG A 121 23.77 -3.02 -12.99
C ARG A 121 25.00 -2.48 -13.72
N ARG A 122 24.86 -2.16 -15.02
CA ARG A 122 25.94 -1.61 -15.84
C ARG A 122 26.00 -0.08 -15.79
N LEU A 123 25.01 0.58 -15.19
CA LEU A 123 24.97 2.03 -15.04
C LEU A 123 25.95 2.51 -13.96
N SER A 124 26.47 3.72 -14.15
CA SER A 124 27.22 4.42 -13.10
C SER A 124 26.32 4.75 -11.90
N PRO A 125 26.86 5.00 -10.69
CA PRO A 125 26.03 5.38 -9.53
C PRO A 125 25.16 6.62 -9.76
N ALA A 126 25.65 7.59 -10.54
CA ALA A 126 24.89 8.79 -10.90
C ALA A 126 23.69 8.42 -11.81
N ASP A 127 23.93 7.61 -12.83
CA ASP A 127 22.90 7.16 -13.77
C ASP A 127 21.88 6.23 -13.09
N GLN A 128 22.31 5.42 -12.12
CA GLN A 128 21.42 4.59 -11.31
C GLN A 128 20.40 5.45 -10.55
N ASN A 129 20.83 6.55 -9.93
CA ASN A 129 19.91 7.45 -9.21
C ASN A 129 18.90 8.12 -10.15
N THR A 130 19.36 8.56 -11.33
CA THR A 130 18.48 9.08 -12.39
C THR A 130 17.48 8.01 -12.83
N GLN A 131 17.95 6.78 -13.03
CA GLN A 131 17.11 5.66 -13.43
C GLN A 131 16.08 5.29 -12.36
N LYS A 132 16.42 5.34 -11.06
CA LYS A 132 15.45 5.13 -9.97
C LYS A 132 14.29 6.11 -10.03
N LYS A 133 14.58 7.39 -10.34
CA LYS A 133 13.54 8.41 -10.51
C LYS A 133 12.65 8.10 -11.72
N ALA A 134 13.26 7.74 -12.86
CA ALA A 134 12.52 7.37 -14.07
C ALA A 134 11.64 6.12 -13.87
N MET A 135 12.14 5.12 -13.13
CA MET A 135 11.37 3.93 -12.74
C MET A 135 10.13 4.31 -11.93
N LEU A 136 10.30 5.14 -10.90
CA LEU A 136 9.20 5.59 -10.04
C LEU A 136 8.13 6.35 -10.82
N GLU A 137 8.56 7.25 -11.71
CA GLU A 137 7.66 8.02 -12.56
C GLU A 137 6.89 7.10 -13.52
N LYS A 138 7.57 6.18 -14.20
CA LYS A 138 6.94 5.23 -15.11
C LYS A 138 5.91 4.35 -14.41
N LEU A 139 6.25 3.84 -13.23
CA LEU A 139 5.35 3.03 -12.41
C LEU A 139 4.12 3.85 -11.97
N THR A 140 4.35 5.06 -11.47
CA THR A 140 3.27 5.96 -11.03
C THR A 140 2.33 6.27 -12.20
N ASN A 141 2.86 6.63 -13.37
CA ASN A 141 2.06 6.94 -14.56
C ASN A 141 1.24 5.74 -15.03
N ARG A 142 1.83 4.52 -15.01
CA ARG A 142 1.13 3.29 -15.37
C ARG A 142 -0.08 3.03 -14.48
N PHE A 143 0.10 3.09 -13.16
CA PHE A 143 -1.01 2.83 -12.22
C PHE A 143 -2.01 3.97 -12.15
N SER A 144 -1.59 5.23 -12.27
CA SER A 144 -2.51 6.37 -12.41
C SER A 144 -3.42 6.20 -13.62
N SER A 145 -2.88 5.78 -14.77
CA SER A 145 -3.68 5.47 -15.97
C SER A 145 -4.67 4.33 -15.74
N ILE A 146 -4.23 3.23 -15.11
CA ILE A 146 -5.08 2.08 -14.78
C ILE A 146 -6.24 2.48 -13.83
N ILE A 147 -5.92 3.25 -12.78
CA ILE A 147 -6.90 3.71 -11.79
C ILE A 147 -7.88 4.71 -12.42
N GLN A 148 -7.38 5.67 -13.19
CA GLN A 148 -8.22 6.64 -13.90
C GLN A 148 -9.20 5.94 -14.84
N ARG A 149 -8.76 4.92 -15.58
CA ARG A 149 -9.65 4.16 -16.45
C ARG A 149 -10.80 3.50 -15.69
N ARG A 150 -10.55 2.94 -14.48
CA ARG A 150 -11.62 2.42 -13.61
C ARG A 150 -12.59 3.54 -13.22
N HIS A 151 -12.06 4.68 -12.77
CA HIS A 151 -12.87 5.82 -12.37
C HIS A 151 -13.80 6.27 -13.51
N ASP A 152 -13.28 6.36 -14.74
CA ASP A 152 -14.07 6.69 -15.93
C ASP A 152 -15.16 5.65 -16.23
N CYS A 153 -14.86 4.35 -16.10
CA CYS A 153 -15.86 3.31 -16.30
C CYS A 153 -17.01 3.37 -15.27
N ILE A 154 -16.72 3.70 -14.01
CA ILE A 154 -17.72 3.70 -12.92
C ILE A 154 -18.51 5.00 -12.89
N HIS A 155 -17.84 6.14 -12.91
CA HIS A 155 -18.46 7.43 -12.62
C HIS A 155 -18.87 8.20 -13.88
N ASN A 156 -18.26 7.91 -15.03
CA ASN A 156 -18.60 8.57 -16.29
C ASN A 156 -19.47 7.67 -17.20
N CYS A 157 -20.01 6.55 -16.69
CA CYS A 157 -20.74 5.55 -17.51
C CYS A 157 -19.96 5.10 -18.76
N ASP A 158 -18.62 5.09 -18.65
CA ASP A 158 -17.73 4.92 -19.79
C ASP A 158 -17.96 5.90 -20.95
N ARG A 159 -18.58 7.07 -20.73
CA ARG A 159 -18.54 8.23 -21.65
C ARG A 159 -17.12 8.77 -21.57
N PRO A 160 -16.23 8.33 -22.44
CA PRO A 160 -14.84 8.66 -22.26
C PRO A 160 -14.66 10.06 -22.85
N LYS A 161 -13.90 10.94 -22.18
CA LYS A 161 -13.45 12.20 -22.78
C LYS A 161 -12.46 11.97 -23.95
N VAL A 162 -12.18 10.70 -24.24
CA VAL A 162 -11.26 10.15 -25.22
C VAL A 162 -11.95 9.01 -25.98
N THR A 163 -11.45 8.64 -27.15
CA THR A 163 -12.02 7.56 -27.97
C THR A 163 -12.13 6.25 -27.19
N LEU A 164 -13.23 5.50 -27.38
CA LEU A 164 -13.37 4.14 -26.83
C LEU A 164 -12.21 3.26 -27.31
N LEU A 165 -11.34 2.89 -26.38
CA LEU A 165 -10.21 1.99 -26.66
C LEU A 165 -10.69 0.54 -26.53
N SER A 166 -10.48 -0.25 -27.59
CA SER A 166 -10.68 -1.70 -27.51
C SER A 166 -9.68 -2.30 -26.52
N ILE A 167 -10.19 -3.01 -25.51
CA ILE A 167 -9.37 -3.72 -24.53
C ILE A 167 -9.22 -5.16 -25.01
N THR A 168 -8.01 -5.54 -25.40
CA THR A 168 -7.73 -6.93 -25.78
C THR A 168 -7.59 -7.81 -24.53
N ALA A 169 -7.80 -9.12 -24.69
CA ALA A 169 -7.55 -10.09 -23.62
C ALA A 169 -6.10 -10.02 -23.10
N ILE A 170 -5.15 -9.75 -24.00
CA ILE A 170 -3.72 -9.61 -23.66
C ILE A 170 -3.48 -8.38 -22.79
N ASP A 171 -4.13 -7.25 -23.09
CA ASP A 171 -3.97 -6.01 -22.32
C ASP A 171 -4.61 -6.12 -20.94
N ALA A 172 -5.76 -6.80 -20.86
CA ALA A 172 -6.41 -7.13 -19.60
C ALA A 172 -5.50 -8.01 -18.73
N GLN A 173 -4.94 -9.09 -19.31
CA GLN A 173 -4.03 -10.00 -18.60
C GLN A 173 -2.78 -9.28 -18.08
N LYS A 174 -2.13 -8.45 -18.92
CA LYS A 174 -0.97 -7.66 -18.50
C LYS A 174 -1.31 -6.70 -17.35
N THR A 175 -2.50 -6.12 -17.38
CA THR A 175 -2.95 -5.20 -16.33
C THR A 175 -3.24 -5.94 -15.02
N ILE A 176 -3.81 -7.13 -15.08
CA ILE A 176 -3.98 -8.00 -13.90
C ILE A 176 -2.61 -8.33 -13.31
N GLU A 177 -1.66 -8.81 -14.12
CA GLU A 177 -0.30 -9.09 -13.67
C GLU A 177 0.39 -7.86 -13.05
N ASP A 178 0.17 -6.67 -13.60
CA ASP A 178 0.75 -5.42 -13.07
C ASP A 178 0.18 -5.14 -11.67
N ILE A 179 -1.13 -5.28 -11.50
CA ILE A 179 -1.82 -5.08 -10.21
C ILE A 179 -1.37 -6.12 -9.19
N GLU A 180 -1.31 -7.39 -9.57
CA GLU A 180 -0.83 -8.48 -8.71
C GLU A 180 0.62 -8.24 -8.27
N TYR A 181 1.48 -7.82 -9.20
CA TYR A 181 2.86 -7.47 -8.89
C TYR A 181 2.94 -6.31 -7.88
N LEU A 182 2.16 -5.24 -8.09
CA LEU A 182 2.12 -4.10 -7.17
C LEU A 182 1.67 -4.50 -5.77
N VAL A 183 0.58 -5.27 -5.69
CA VAL A 183 0.01 -5.73 -4.42
C VAL A 183 1.00 -6.63 -3.69
N ALA A 184 1.60 -7.60 -4.38
CA ALA A 184 2.56 -8.53 -3.78
C ALA A 184 3.80 -7.80 -3.22
N GLU A 185 4.39 -6.89 -4.01
CA GLU A 185 5.59 -6.16 -3.61
C GLU A 185 5.32 -5.15 -2.49
N LEU A 186 4.20 -4.42 -2.54
CA LEU A 186 3.81 -3.53 -1.45
C LEU A 186 3.47 -4.31 -0.18
N ASN A 187 2.75 -5.43 -0.27
CA ASN A 187 2.40 -6.21 0.90
C ASN A 187 3.64 -6.69 1.65
N GLN A 188 4.61 -7.24 0.93
CA GLN A 188 5.86 -7.67 1.55
C GLN A 188 6.62 -6.51 2.24
N HIS A 189 6.61 -5.33 1.62
CA HIS A 189 7.23 -4.15 2.21
C HIS A 189 6.48 -3.68 3.46
N ILE A 190 5.14 -3.66 3.42
CA ILE A 190 4.28 -3.28 4.54
C ILE A 190 4.50 -4.23 5.73
N ASP A 191 4.45 -5.54 5.50
CA ASP A 191 4.64 -6.55 6.56
C ASP A 191 6.03 -6.42 7.23
N SER A 192 7.07 -6.24 6.41
CA SER A 192 8.44 -6.07 6.92
C SER A 192 8.59 -4.80 7.77
N ASN A 193 7.92 -3.71 7.40
CA ASN A 193 7.99 -2.44 8.11
C ASN A 193 7.07 -2.38 9.32
N LEU A 194 5.89 -3.01 9.29
CA LEU A 194 4.99 -3.09 10.44
C LEU A 194 5.72 -3.72 11.63
N ARG A 195 6.43 -4.82 11.39
CA ARG A 195 7.23 -5.47 12.43
C ARG A 195 8.30 -4.55 12.99
N ARG A 196 9.05 -3.83 12.14
CA ARG A 196 10.07 -2.86 12.57
C ARG A 196 9.46 -1.72 13.36
N HIS A 197 8.32 -1.20 12.90
CA HIS A 197 7.58 -0.13 13.55
C HIS A 197 7.12 -0.53 14.96
N LEU A 198 6.52 -1.71 15.11
CA LEU A 198 6.09 -2.19 16.43
C LEU A 198 7.27 -2.30 17.41
N LEU A 199 8.41 -2.80 16.95
CA LEU A 199 9.62 -2.85 17.78
C LEU A 199 10.13 -1.45 18.14
N SER A 200 10.10 -0.49 17.21
CA SER A 200 10.61 0.87 17.45
C SER A 200 9.75 1.68 18.43
N ILE A 201 8.44 1.40 18.51
CA ILE A 201 7.53 2.02 19.49
C ILE A 201 7.55 1.33 20.87
N GLY A 202 8.40 0.32 21.06
CA GLY A 202 8.63 -0.34 22.35
C GLY A 202 7.97 -1.71 22.52
N CYS A 203 7.37 -2.31 21.48
CA CYS A 203 6.82 -3.66 21.61
C CYS A 203 7.92 -4.69 21.81
N SER A 204 7.72 -5.64 22.74
CA SER A 204 8.55 -6.84 22.80
C SER A 204 8.32 -7.75 21.59
N ARG A 205 9.30 -8.59 21.24
CA ARG A 205 9.14 -9.59 20.15
C ARG A 205 7.96 -10.53 20.40
N THR A 206 7.68 -10.84 21.65
CA THR A 206 6.52 -11.68 22.04
C THR A 206 5.21 -10.97 21.74
N LEU A 207 5.11 -9.67 22.05
CA LEU A 207 3.92 -8.89 21.77
C LEU A 207 3.68 -8.72 20.26
N VAL A 208 4.74 -8.46 19.49
CA VAL A 208 4.69 -8.40 18.02
C VAL A 208 4.06 -9.68 17.45
N ARG A 209 4.53 -10.85 17.88
CA ARG A 209 3.94 -12.14 17.46
C ARG A 209 2.49 -12.29 17.92
N ARG A 210 2.17 -11.86 19.14
CA ARG A 210 0.83 -11.95 19.71
C ARG A 210 -0.20 -11.13 18.93
N VAL A 211 0.20 -10.01 18.32
CA VAL A 211 -0.67 -9.20 17.46
C VAL A 211 -0.63 -9.62 15.99
N GLY A 212 0.12 -10.67 15.62
CA GLY A 212 0.15 -11.21 14.26
C GLY A 212 0.91 -10.32 13.28
N ALA A 213 2.04 -9.76 13.69
CA ALA A 213 2.99 -8.99 12.87
C ALA A 213 4.39 -9.63 12.83
#